data_AF-A0A1Q7BI23-F1
#
_entry.id   AF-A0A1Q7BI23-F1
#
_cell.length_a   1.000
_cell.length_b   1.000
_cell.length_c   1.000
_cell.angle_alpha   90.00
_cell.angle_beta   90.00
_cell.angle_gamma   90.00
#
_symmetry.space_group_name_H-M   'P 1'
#
loop_
_entity.id
_entity.type
_entity.pdbx_description
1 polymer ?
#
loop_
_entity_poly.entity_id
_entity_poly.type
_entity_poly.pdbx_seq_one_letter_code
_entity_poly.pdbx_strand_id
1 'polypeptide(L)'
;MRGAFLAILGLDIVLVGVGVANYPAFLRQPGSLAYLAEPLVLLVIYVAVVLAVTGRTGRDQRRLLWTAAIVGLATGAMEVANISVETFTNLSGPANLATTAPFILGPFVIWGVVGGWAARATGSLRLGLLAAVWSAMVTMVVGVTYGFALALTAPGRLTRILADDPDRIRSGWSDVRAYVLANAFDNGFTHLLGAVLVGTAVGLVGGLVGVRWSRAHAAG
;
A
#
# COMPACT_ATOMS: atom_id res chain seq x y z
N MET A 1 -0.05 6.80 17.06
CA MET A 1 0.43 5.92 15.98
C MET A 1 -0.30 4.58 15.97
N ARG A 2 -0.05 3.64 16.91
CA ARG A 2 -0.71 2.31 16.93
C ARG A 2 -2.23 2.37 16.74
N GLY A 3 -2.94 3.10 17.60
CA GLY A 3 -4.41 3.19 17.53
C GLY A 3 -4.91 3.75 16.20
N ALA A 4 -4.26 4.80 15.67
CA ALA A 4 -4.61 5.36 14.37
C ALA A 4 -4.42 4.35 13.23
N PHE A 5 -3.32 3.61 13.24
CA PHE A 5 -3.04 2.65 12.15
C PHE A 5 -3.99 1.44 12.21
N LEU A 6 -4.30 0.95 13.42
CA LEU A 6 -5.33 -0.07 13.61
C LEU A 6 -6.71 0.42 13.19
N ALA A 7 -7.03 1.71 13.42
CA ALA A 7 -8.30 2.29 13.01
C ALA A 7 -8.43 2.34 11.48
N ILE A 8 -7.36 2.69 10.75
CA ILE A 8 -7.38 2.69 9.27
C ILE A 8 -7.50 1.27 8.72
N LEU A 9 -6.75 0.30 9.27
CA LEU A 9 -6.91 -1.11 8.88
C LEU A 9 -8.33 -1.63 9.16
N GLY A 10 -8.92 -1.23 10.29
CA GLY A 10 -10.31 -1.52 10.60
C GLY A 10 -11.29 -0.87 9.63
N LEU A 11 -11.02 0.36 9.20
CA LEU A 11 -11.79 1.05 8.17
C LEU A 11 -11.72 0.28 6.84
N ASP A 12 -10.56 -0.19 6.41
CA ASP A 12 -10.42 -0.96 5.17
C ASP A 12 -11.26 -2.25 5.21
N ILE A 13 -11.24 -2.97 6.32
CA ILE A 13 -12.08 -4.17 6.53
C ILE A 13 -13.58 -3.80 6.42
N VAL A 14 -13.98 -2.69 7.04
CA VAL A 14 -15.37 -2.19 6.95
C VAL A 14 -15.74 -1.79 5.53
N LEU A 15 -14.86 -1.11 4.80
CA LEU A 15 -15.11 -0.70 3.41
C LEU A 15 -15.30 -1.92 2.50
N VAL A 16 -14.49 -2.97 2.67
CA VAL A 16 -14.67 -4.26 1.98
C VAL A 16 -16.05 -4.85 2.29
N GLY A 17 -16.40 -4.95 3.58
CA GLY A 17 -17.70 -5.47 4.02
C GLY A 17 -18.89 -4.67 3.48
N VAL A 18 -18.81 -3.34 3.53
CA VAL A 18 -19.83 -2.43 2.98
C VAL A 18 -19.94 -2.58 1.47
N GLY A 19 -18.84 -2.76 0.74
CA GLY A 19 -18.85 -3.00 -0.69
C GLY A 19 -19.64 -4.25 -1.08
N VAL A 20 -19.37 -5.37 -0.39
CA VAL A 20 -20.09 -6.63 -0.62
C VAL A 20 -21.56 -6.52 -0.20
N ALA A 21 -21.84 -5.89 0.95
CA ALA A 21 -23.21 -5.69 1.44
C ALA A 21 -24.06 -4.82 0.50
N ASN A 22 -23.46 -3.77 -0.07
CA ASN A 22 -24.13 -2.88 -1.03
C ASN A 22 -24.27 -3.49 -2.43
N TYR A 23 -23.49 -4.52 -2.76
CA TYR A 23 -23.56 -5.19 -4.06
C TYR A 23 -23.46 -6.73 -3.96
N PRO A 24 -24.50 -7.42 -3.41
CA PRO A 24 -24.45 -8.86 -3.18
C PRO A 24 -24.29 -9.71 -4.45
N ALA A 25 -24.58 -9.15 -5.63
CA ALA A 25 -24.33 -9.79 -6.92
C ALA A 25 -22.84 -10.15 -7.14
N PHE A 26 -21.93 -9.46 -6.44
CA PHE A 26 -20.50 -9.80 -6.39
C PHE A 26 -20.26 -11.28 -6.03
N LEU A 27 -20.98 -11.81 -5.02
CA LEU A 27 -20.79 -13.19 -4.55
C LEU A 27 -21.30 -14.25 -5.54
N ARG A 28 -22.00 -13.83 -6.59
CA ARG A 28 -22.47 -14.73 -7.67
C ARG A 28 -21.45 -14.84 -8.80
N GLN A 29 -20.39 -14.02 -8.79
CA GLN A 29 -19.34 -14.04 -9.81
C GLN A 29 -18.34 -15.18 -9.55
N PRO A 30 -17.75 -15.75 -10.61
CA PRO A 30 -16.77 -16.85 -10.48
C PRO A 30 -15.54 -16.39 -9.71
N GLY A 31 -15.13 -17.19 -8.72
CA GLY A 31 -13.92 -16.92 -7.93
C GLY A 31 -14.03 -15.74 -6.95
N SER A 32 -15.20 -15.10 -6.81
CA SER A 32 -15.41 -13.90 -5.97
C SER A 32 -14.95 -14.05 -4.51
N LEU A 33 -15.01 -15.26 -3.94
CA LEU A 33 -14.53 -15.53 -2.59
C LEU A 33 -13.02 -15.33 -2.42
N ALA A 34 -12.21 -15.63 -3.46
CA ALA A 34 -10.76 -15.41 -3.41
C ALA A 34 -10.45 -13.90 -3.35
N TYR A 35 -11.03 -13.14 -4.28
CA TYR A 35 -10.96 -11.67 -4.32
C TYR A 35 -11.40 -11.02 -3.00
N LEU A 36 -12.38 -11.61 -2.29
CA LEU A 36 -12.78 -11.13 -0.97
C LEU A 36 -11.79 -11.53 0.13
N ALA A 37 -11.35 -12.79 0.15
CA ALA A 37 -10.55 -13.34 1.24
C ALA A 37 -9.11 -12.79 1.26
N GLU A 38 -8.49 -12.64 0.09
CA GLU A 38 -7.09 -12.23 -0.06
C GLU A 38 -6.75 -10.90 0.66
N PRO A 39 -7.43 -9.77 0.38
CA PRO A 39 -7.15 -8.52 1.09
C PRO A 39 -7.50 -8.61 2.57
N LEU A 40 -8.57 -9.33 2.95
CA LEU A 40 -8.96 -9.46 4.36
C LEU A 40 -7.90 -10.21 5.18
N VAL A 41 -7.37 -11.33 4.64
CA VAL A 41 -6.28 -12.08 5.27
C VAL A 41 -5.06 -11.19 5.44
N LEU A 42 -4.71 -10.44 4.40
CA LEU A 42 -3.53 -9.57 4.44
C LEU A 42 -3.70 -8.38 5.40
N LEU A 43 -4.89 -7.79 5.50
CA LEU A 43 -5.22 -6.76 6.49
C LEU A 43 -5.10 -7.30 7.92
N VAL A 44 -5.54 -8.54 8.19
CA VAL A 44 -5.37 -9.20 9.49
C VAL A 44 -3.90 -9.43 9.81
N ILE A 45 -3.09 -9.84 8.81
CA ILE A 45 -1.63 -9.95 8.96
C ILE A 45 -1.03 -8.58 9.32
N TYR A 46 -1.46 -7.51 8.65
CA TYR A 46 -1.02 -6.14 8.97
C TYR A 46 -1.36 -5.75 10.40
N VAL A 47 -2.58 -6.05 10.87
CA VAL A 47 -2.97 -5.83 12.27
C VAL A 47 -2.00 -6.55 13.21
N ALA A 48 -1.70 -7.83 12.96
CA ALA A 48 -0.76 -8.60 13.77
C ALA A 48 0.65 -7.97 13.76
N VAL A 49 1.15 -7.53 12.60
CA VAL A 49 2.44 -6.84 12.46
C VAL A 49 2.45 -5.53 13.26
N VAL A 50 1.40 -4.71 13.16
CA VAL A 50 1.28 -3.45 13.92
C VAL A 50 1.33 -3.72 15.42
N LEU A 51 0.59 -4.72 15.90
CA LEU A 51 0.57 -5.11 17.31
C LEU A 51 1.95 -5.59 17.78
N ALA A 52 2.61 -6.45 17.00
CA ALA A 52 3.92 -6.99 17.31
C ALA A 52 5.01 -5.91 17.32
N VAL A 53 5.07 -5.08 16.28
CA VAL A 53 6.09 -4.04 16.11
C VAL A 53 5.94 -2.92 17.12
N THR A 54 4.72 -2.60 17.57
CA THR A 54 4.47 -1.46 18.49
C THR A 54 4.22 -1.87 19.94
N GLY A 55 4.15 -3.17 20.25
CA GLY A 55 3.79 -3.67 21.58
C GLY A 55 4.85 -3.48 22.67
N ARG A 56 6.15 -3.51 22.31
CA ARG A 56 7.28 -3.39 23.25
C ARG A 56 8.44 -2.57 22.66
N THR A 57 8.13 -1.36 22.18
CA THR A 57 9.14 -0.47 21.58
C THR A 57 9.81 0.44 22.59
N GLY A 58 11.15 0.44 22.62
CA GLY A 58 11.92 1.49 23.27
C GLY A 58 11.69 2.86 22.63
N ARG A 59 12.13 3.93 23.32
CA ARG A 59 11.93 5.33 22.88
C ARG A 59 12.48 5.59 21.47
N ASP A 60 13.66 5.05 21.16
CA ASP A 60 14.32 5.27 19.87
C ASP A 60 13.62 4.57 18.71
N GLN A 61 13.24 3.30 18.90
CA GLN A 61 12.47 2.57 17.90
C GLN A 61 11.11 3.25 17.65
N ARG A 62 10.46 3.75 18.71
CA ARG A 62 9.20 4.49 18.57
C ARG A 62 9.36 5.76 17.73
N ARG A 63 10.44 6.51 17.95
CA ARG A 63 10.76 7.72 17.15
C ARG A 63 11.01 7.36 15.68
N LEU A 64 11.78 6.30 15.43
CA LEU A 64 12.04 5.79 14.08
C LEU A 64 10.75 5.39 13.37
N LEU A 65 9.87 4.61 14.02
CA LEU A 65 8.59 4.21 13.45
C LEU A 65 7.68 5.42 13.18
N TRP A 66 7.72 6.45 14.03
CA TRP A 66 6.97 7.69 13.81
C TRP A 66 7.49 8.46 12.59
N THR A 67 8.80 8.62 12.45
CA THR A 67 9.40 9.25 11.27
C THR A 67 9.07 8.47 9.99
N ALA A 68 9.24 7.15 10.01
CA ALA A 68 8.86 6.30 8.89
C ALA A 68 7.36 6.40 8.56
N ALA A 69 6.48 6.49 9.56
CA ALA A 69 5.06 6.69 9.33
C ALA A 69 4.76 8.05 8.69
N ILE A 70 5.41 9.15 9.11
CA ILE A 70 5.24 10.47 8.47
C ILE A 70 5.63 10.42 7.00
N VAL A 71 6.78 9.80 6.68
CA VAL A 71 7.21 9.65 5.29
C VAL A 71 6.24 8.75 4.50
N GLY A 72 5.75 7.67 5.13
CA GLY A 72 4.72 6.81 4.56
C GLY A 72 3.41 7.54 4.30
N LEU A 73 2.99 8.47 5.17
CA LEU A 73 1.80 9.29 4.95
C LEU A 73 1.99 10.27 3.78
N ALA A 74 3.17 10.88 3.67
CA ALA A 74 3.48 11.79 2.56
C ALA A 74 3.49 11.06 1.21
N THR A 75 4.12 9.88 1.16
CA THR A 75 4.09 9.03 -0.05
C THR A 75 2.71 8.42 -0.29
N GLY A 76 1.94 8.13 0.76
CA GLY A 76 0.55 7.69 0.62
C GLY A 76 -0.35 8.78 0.01
N ALA A 77 -0.12 10.06 0.36
CA ALA A 77 -0.81 11.17 -0.30
C ALA A 77 -0.43 11.30 -1.78
N MET A 78 0.80 10.97 -2.15
CA MET A 78 1.21 10.89 -3.55
C MET A 78 0.47 9.78 -4.30
N GLU A 79 0.30 8.60 -3.68
CA GLU A 79 -0.50 7.51 -4.25
C GLU A 79 -1.97 7.90 -4.43
N VAL A 80 -2.57 8.59 -3.45
CA VAL A 80 -3.93 9.12 -3.58
C VAL A 80 -4.03 10.07 -4.77
N ALA A 81 -3.04 10.95 -4.94
CA ALA A 81 -2.99 11.85 -6.09
C ALA A 81 -2.87 11.06 -7.41
N ASN A 82 -2.01 10.03 -7.45
CA ASN A 82 -1.86 9.16 -8.63
C ASN A 82 -3.18 8.49 -9.02
N ILE A 83 -3.79 7.77 -8.08
CA ILE A 83 -5.07 7.07 -8.29
C ILE A 83 -6.16 8.06 -8.75
N SER A 84 -6.16 9.27 -8.20
CA SER A 84 -7.10 10.32 -8.60
C SER A 84 -6.86 10.79 -10.03
N VAL A 85 -5.60 11.01 -10.41
CA VAL A 85 -5.26 11.39 -11.79
C VAL A 85 -5.68 10.27 -12.73
N GLU A 86 -5.26 9.03 -12.50
CA GLU A 86 -5.60 7.87 -13.34
C GLU A 86 -7.12 7.67 -13.48
N THR A 87 -7.88 7.90 -12.41
CA THR A 87 -9.33 7.70 -12.42
C THR A 87 -10.07 8.84 -13.10
N PHE A 88 -9.70 10.09 -12.81
CA PHE A 88 -10.51 11.25 -13.18
C PHE A 88 -9.99 12.00 -14.40
N THR A 89 -8.75 11.76 -14.81
CA THR A 89 -8.21 12.33 -16.04
C THR A 89 -8.29 11.30 -17.16
N ASN A 90 -8.59 11.74 -18.38
CA ASN A 90 -8.59 10.88 -19.57
C ASN A 90 -7.26 11.07 -20.31
N LEU A 91 -6.14 10.86 -19.62
CA LEU A 91 -4.82 11.02 -20.23
C LEU A 91 -4.62 9.96 -21.32
N SER A 92 -3.93 10.36 -22.39
CA SER A 92 -3.48 9.41 -23.41
C SER A 92 -2.47 8.44 -22.81
N GLY A 93 -2.30 7.24 -23.40
CA GLY A 93 -1.38 6.21 -22.89
C GLY A 93 0.02 6.72 -22.52
N PRO A 94 0.73 7.46 -23.41
CA PRO A 94 2.04 8.03 -23.09
C PRO A 94 2.02 9.05 -21.96
N ALA A 95 0.98 9.90 -21.90
CA ALA A 95 0.83 10.89 -20.84
C ALA A 95 0.54 10.22 -19.49
N ASN A 96 -0.30 9.17 -19.48
CA ASN A 96 -0.59 8.36 -18.30
C ASN A 96 0.67 7.69 -17.76
N LEU A 97 1.48 7.07 -18.64
CA LEU A 97 2.74 6.47 -18.22
C LEU A 97 3.71 7.50 -17.60
N ALA A 98 3.81 8.69 -18.23
CA ALA A 98 4.66 9.76 -17.74
C ALA A 98 4.21 10.32 -16.39
N THR A 99 2.91 10.34 -16.11
CA THR A 99 2.37 10.75 -14.81
C THR A 99 2.53 9.66 -13.75
N THR A 100 2.20 8.40 -14.08
CA THR A 100 2.20 7.29 -13.13
C THR A 100 3.60 6.85 -12.72
N ALA A 101 4.57 6.86 -13.64
CA ALA A 101 5.92 6.33 -13.35
C ALA A 101 6.62 7.04 -12.17
N PRO A 102 6.62 8.38 -12.05
CA PRO A 102 7.12 9.06 -10.85
C PRO A 102 6.38 8.68 -9.57
N PHE A 103 5.07 8.46 -9.63
CA PHE A 103 4.27 8.08 -8.47
C PHE A 103 4.54 6.65 -8.00
N ILE A 104 4.94 5.74 -8.90
CA ILE A 104 5.35 4.38 -8.53
C ILE A 104 6.81 4.34 -8.06
N LEU A 105 7.73 4.90 -8.85
CA LEU A 105 9.17 4.81 -8.59
C LEU A 105 9.62 5.73 -7.45
N GLY A 106 8.93 6.86 -7.27
CA GLY A 106 9.23 7.84 -6.22
C GLY A 106 9.17 7.24 -4.82
N PRO A 107 8.04 6.63 -4.40
CA PRO A 107 7.93 5.92 -3.13
C PRO A 107 9.03 4.87 -2.94
N PHE A 108 9.38 4.09 -3.96
CA PHE A 108 10.42 3.06 -3.85
C PHE A 108 11.78 3.66 -3.46
N VAL A 109 12.17 4.75 -4.11
CA VAL A 109 13.40 5.49 -3.78
C VAL A 109 13.30 6.05 -2.36
N ILE A 110 12.17 6.66 -2.01
CA ILE A 110 11.96 7.27 -0.69
C ILE A 110 12.05 6.22 0.42
N TRP A 111 11.43 5.04 0.27
CA TRP A 111 11.50 3.97 1.25
C TRP A 111 12.93 3.45 1.43
N GLY A 112 13.69 3.33 0.34
CA GLY A 112 15.12 2.99 0.38
C GLY A 112 15.94 4.03 1.13
N VAL A 113 15.70 5.32 0.88
CA VAL A 113 16.35 6.44 1.58
C VAL A 113 16.01 6.43 3.07
N VAL A 114 14.75 6.21 3.44
CA VAL A 114 14.33 6.08 4.85
C VAL A 114 15.06 4.92 5.53
N GLY A 115 15.15 3.77 4.86
CA GLY A 115 15.88 2.61 5.37
C GLY A 115 17.37 2.88 5.56
N GLY A 116 18.01 3.54 4.59
CA GLY A 116 19.41 3.93 4.68
C GLY A 116 19.68 4.96 5.76
N TRP A 117 18.82 5.98 5.88
CA TRP A 117 18.90 6.97 6.95
C TRP A 117 18.80 6.32 8.33
N ALA A 118 17.79 5.46 8.54
CA ALA A 118 17.58 4.78 9.81
C ALA A 118 18.73 3.83 10.15
N ALA A 119 19.22 3.06 9.18
CA ALA A 119 20.38 2.19 9.36
C ALA A 119 21.64 2.98 9.71
N ARG A 120 21.87 4.12 9.05
CA ARG A 120 23.01 5.00 9.32
C ARG A 120 22.95 5.60 10.72
N ALA A 121 21.78 6.09 11.12
CA ALA A 121 21.57 6.74 12.41
C ALA A 121 21.69 5.77 13.59
N THR A 122 21.41 4.49 13.38
CA THR A 122 21.37 3.47 14.44
C THR A 122 22.49 2.45 14.37
N GLY A 123 23.27 2.43 13.28
CA GLY A 123 24.24 1.36 12.98
C GLY A 123 23.60 -0.01 12.71
N SER A 124 22.27 -0.09 12.60
CA SER A 124 21.52 -1.35 12.57
C SER A 124 20.75 -1.53 11.26
N LEU A 125 21.15 -2.54 10.48
CA LEU A 125 20.45 -2.92 9.25
C LEU A 125 19.00 -3.31 9.53
N ARG A 126 18.75 -4.01 10.65
CA ARG A 126 17.39 -4.42 11.05
C ARG A 126 16.47 -3.23 11.25
N LEU A 127 16.96 -2.16 11.89
CA LEU A 127 16.16 -0.95 12.10
C LEU A 127 15.97 -0.16 10.82
N GLY A 128 16.95 -0.17 9.91
CA GLY A 128 16.79 0.35 8.54
C GLY A 128 15.70 -0.36 7.76
N LEU A 129 15.77 -1.70 7.71
CA LEU A 129 14.73 -2.53 7.08
C LEU A 129 13.35 -2.27 7.67
N LEU A 130 13.26 -2.24 9.00
CA LEU A 130 11.99 -1.94 9.69
C LEU A 130 11.46 -0.56 9.29
N ALA A 131 12.29 0.47 9.21
CA ALA A 131 11.86 1.81 8.81
C ALA A 131 11.33 1.84 7.38
N ALA A 132 12.03 1.21 6.43
CA ALA A 132 11.62 1.15 5.03
C ALA A 132 10.30 0.41 4.85
N VAL A 133 10.19 -0.80 5.41
CA VAL A 133 8.97 -1.62 5.33
C VAL A 133 7.81 -0.92 6.03
N TRP A 134 8.04 -0.33 7.20
CA TRP A 134 6.99 0.42 7.91
C TRP A 134 6.48 1.62 7.11
N SER A 135 7.38 2.38 6.47
CA SER A 135 7.00 3.47 5.56
C SER A 135 6.17 2.95 4.39
N ALA A 136 6.59 1.85 3.75
CA ALA A 136 5.87 1.24 2.62
C ALA A 136 4.48 0.74 3.03
N MET A 137 4.37 0.08 4.19
CA MET A 137 3.09 -0.37 4.75
C MET A 137 2.13 0.80 4.96
N VAL A 138 2.59 1.90 5.58
CA VAL A 138 1.76 3.09 5.80
C VAL A 138 1.33 3.71 4.48
N THR A 139 2.24 3.77 3.50
CA THR A 139 1.97 4.27 2.14
C THR A 139 0.80 3.50 1.51
N MET A 140 0.91 2.17 1.47
CA MET A 140 -0.07 1.34 0.78
C MET A 140 -1.38 1.23 1.53
N VAL A 141 -1.39 1.24 2.86
CA VAL A 141 -2.65 1.32 3.62
C VAL A 141 -3.43 2.58 3.23
N VAL A 142 -2.78 3.75 3.15
CA VAL A 142 -3.45 4.99 2.72
C VAL A 142 -3.99 4.88 1.29
N GLY A 143 -3.18 4.38 0.35
CA GLY A 143 -3.60 4.20 -1.04
C GLY A 143 -4.77 3.22 -1.19
N VAL A 144 -4.73 2.10 -0.47
CA VAL A 144 -5.77 1.05 -0.48
C VAL A 144 -7.06 1.56 0.14
N THR A 145 -7.00 2.28 1.27
CA THR A 145 -8.18 2.94 1.85
C THR A 145 -8.86 3.85 0.83
N TYR A 146 -8.08 4.64 0.09
CA TYR A 146 -8.62 5.51 -0.96
C TYR A 146 -9.23 4.71 -2.12
N GLY A 147 -8.53 3.68 -2.61
CA GLY A 147 -9.04 2.81 -3.69
C GLY A 147 -10.35 2.11 -3.31
N PHE A 148 -10.46 1.58 -2.09
CA PHE A 148 -11.69 1.00 -1.57
C PHE A 148 -12.82 2.03 -1.47
N ALA A 149 -12.54 3.22 -0.91
CA ALA A 149 -13.53 4.29 -0.85
C ALA A 149 -14.00 4.73 -2.25
N LEU A 150 -13.11 4.77 -3.22
CA LEU A 150 -13.40 5.12 -4.61
C LEU A 150 -14.32 4.09 -5.29
N ALA A 151 -14.12 2.79 -5.02
CA ALA A 151 -14.99 1.71 -5.51
C ALA A 151 -16.45 1.83 -5.03
N LEU A 152 -16.65 2.46 -3.87
CA LEU A 152 -17.97 2.72 -3.29
C LEU A 152 -18.57 4.05 -3.77
N THR A 153 -17.75 5.09 -3.88
CA THR A 153 -18.20 6.48 -4.11
C THR A 153 -18.26 6.90 -5.58
N ALA A 154 -17.41 6.33 -6.44
CA ALA A 154 -17.36 6.63 -7.87
C ALA A 154 -17.60 5.41 -8.78
N PRO A 155 -18.59 4.55 -8.48
CA PRO A 155 -18.72 3.26 -9.12
C PRO A 155 -18.97 3.34 -10.63
N GLY A 156 -19.82 4.27 -11.08
CA GLY A 156 -20.12 4.45 -12.49
C GLY A 156 -18.93 4.96 -13.31
N ARG A 157 -17.99 5.68 -12.70
CA ARG A 157 -16.73 6.07 -13.36
C ARG A 157 -15.84 4.85 -13.56
N LEU A 158 -15.66 4.06 -12.52
CA LEU A 158 -14.83 2.85 -12.56
C LEU A 158 -15.42 1.79 -13.50
N THR A 159 -16.75 1.61 -13.52
CA THR A 159 -17.41 0.71 -14.49
C THR A 159 -17.10 1.08 -15.93
N ARG A 160 -17.01 2.38 -16.27
CA ARG A 160 -16.63 2.81 -17.63
C ARG A 160 -15.16 2.54 -17.94
N ILE A 161 -14.27 2.78 -16.98
CA ILE A 161 -12.83 2.55 -17.14
C ILE A 161 -12.54 1.05 -17.29
N LEU A 162 -13.22 0.21 -16.51
CA LEU A 162 -12.97 -1.23 -16.42
C LEU A 162 -13.87 -2.07 -17.36
N ALA A 163 -14.68 -1.44 -18.21
CA ALA A 163 -15.60 -2.14 -19.11
C ALA A 163 -14.84 -3.09 -20.05
N ASP A 164 -13.72 -2.62 -20.59
CA ASP A 164 -12.90 -3.35 -21.57
C ASP A 164 -11.57 -3.83 -20.96
N ASP A 165 -11.50 -3.91 -19.63
CA ASP A 165 -10.33 -4.40 -18.92
C ASP A 165 -10.02 -5.86 -19.34
N PRO A 166 -8.80 -6.16 -19.84
CA PRO A 166 -8.40 -7.51 -20.22
C PRO A 166 -8.54 -8.55 -19.09
N ASP A 167 -8.33 -8.14 -17.83
CA ASP A 167 -8.41 -9.04 -16.69
C ASP A 167 -9.88 -9.36 -16.32
N ARG A 168 -10.81 -8.44 -16.57
CA ARG A 168 -12.26 -8.72 -16.51
C ARG A 168 -12.66 -9.77 -17.53
N ILE A 169 -12.21 -9.57 -18.77
CA ILE A 169 -12.55 -10.47 -19.88
C ILE A 169 -11.98 -11.87 -19.60
N ARG A 170 -10.73 -11.96 -19.13
CA ARG A 170 -10.05 -13.22 -18.81
C ARG A 170 -10.67 -13.95 -17.62
N SER A 171 -11.11 -13.21 -16.60
CA SER A 171 -11.73 -13.79 -15.39
C SER A 171 -13.16 -14.31 -15.63
N GLY A 172 -13.79 -13.97 -16.77
CA GLY A 172 -15.15 -14.40 -17.10
C GLY A 172 -16.24 -13.65 -16.32
N TRP A 173 -15.92 -12.50 -15.74
CA TRP A 173 -16.87 -11.69 -14.97
C TRP A 173 -17.87 -11.02 -15.90
N SER A 174 -19.13 -11.43 -15.80
CA SER A 174 -20.22 -10.93 -16.65
C SER A 174 -20.73 -9.56 -16.19
N ASP A 175 -20.53 -9.23 -14.91
CA ASP A 175 -20.99 -7.99 -14.29
C ASP A 175 -19.81 -7.05 -14.03
N VAL A 176 -19.72 -6.00 -14.83
CA VAL A 176 -18.65 -5.00 -14.71
C VAL A 176 -18.70 -4.27 -13.36
N ARG A 177 -19.89 -4.07 -12.78
CA ARG A 177 -20.02 -3.41 -11.47
C ARG A 177 -19.52 -4.30 -10.35
N ALA A 178 -19.77 -5.61 -10.42
CA ALA A 178 -19.14 -6.57 -9.52
C ALA A 178 -17.61 -6.56 -9.71
N TYR A 179 -17.14 -6.51 -10.96
CA TYR A 179 -15.71 -6.49 -11.26
C TYR A 179 -15.00 -5.26 -10.70
N VAL A 180 -15.66 -4.10 -10.62
CA VAL A 180 -15.10 -2.92 -9.91
C VAL A 180 -14.68 -3.27 -8.47
N LEU A 181 -15.49 -4.05 -7.75
CA LEU A 181 -15.14 -4.47 -6.39
C LEU A 181 -14.00 -5.49 -6.40
N ALA A 182 -14.03 -6.48 -7.28
CA ALA A 182 -12.94 -7.46 -7.39
C ALA A 182 -11.61 -6.80 -7.74
N ASN A 183 -11.59 -5.92 -8.74
CA ASN A 183 -10.40 -5.17 -9.11
C ASN A 183 -9.90 -4.31 -7.95
N ALA A 184 -10.79 -3.64 -7.21
CA ALA A 184 -10.39 -2.87 -6.05
C ALA A 184 -9.76 -3.77 -4.97
N PHE A 185 -10.38 -4.92 -4.68
CA PHE A 185 -9.92 -5.88 -3.67
C PHE A 185 -8.59 -6.56 -4.03
N ASP A 186 -8.43 -6.97 -5.28
CA ASP A 186 -7.18 -7.53 -5.81
C ASP A 186 -6.06 -6.49 -5.83
N ASN A 187 -6.34 -5.27 -6.28
CA ASN A 187 -5.39 -4.16 -6.14
C ASN A 187 -5.04 -3.94 -4.67
N GLY A 188 -6.02 -3.98 -3.77
CA GLY A 188 -5.82 -3.94 -2.32
C GLY A 188 -4.80 -4.97 -1.85
N PHE A 189 -5.00 -6.24 -2.20
CA PHE A 189 -4.12 -7.34 -1.86
C PHE A 189 -2.71 -7.17 -2.45
N THR A 190 -2.62 -6.97 -3.78
CA THR A 190 -1.34 -6.87 -4.50
C THR A 190 -0.50 -5.67 -4.06
N HIS A 191 -1.11 -4.53 -3.76
CA HIS A 191 -0.39 -3.34 -3.29
C HIS A 191 0.10 -3.49 -1.85
N LEU A 192 -0.71 -4.04 -0.95
CA LEU A 192 -0.27 -4.36 0.41
C LEU A 192 0.91 -5.35 0.36
N LEU A 193 0.78 -6.45 -0.37
CA LEU A 193 1.84 -7.46 -0.46
C LEU A 193 3.10 -6.88 -1.13
N GLY A 194 2.90 -6.15 -2.24
CA GLY A 194 3.94 -5.45 -2.97
C GLY A 194 4.72 -4.47 -2.10
N ALA A 195 4.05 -3.71 -1.23
CA ALA A 195 4.71 -2.80 -0.29
C ALA A 195 5.72 -3.52 0.61
N VAL A 196 5.35 -4.69 1.14
CA VAL A 196 6.25 -5.47 2.00
C VAL A 196 7.44 -6.00 1.20
N LEU A 197 7.19 -6.57 0.03
CA LEU A 197 8.23 -7.17 -0.80
C LEU A 197 9.21 -6.11 -1.33
N VAL A 198 8.68 -5.07 -1.98
CA VAL A 198 9.47 -3.98 -2.55
C VAL A 198 10.14 -3.17 -1.44
N GLY A 199 9.40 -2.82 -0.39
CA GLY A 199 9.94 -2.11 0.79
C GLY A 199 11.09 -2.87 1.45
N THR A 200 11.01 -4.20 1.51
CA THR A 200 12.11 -5.05 1.99
C THR A 200 13.31 -4.99 1.05
N ALA A 201 13.10 -5.10 -0.26
CA ALA A 201 14.17 -5.09 -1.25
C ALA A 201 14.92 -3.75 -1.27
N VAL A 202 14.20 -2.63 -1.41
CA VAL A 202 14.81 -1.29 -1.42
C VAL A 202 15.35 -0.90 -0.05
N GLY A 203 14.70 -1.34 1.03
CA GLY A 203 15.16 -1.16 2.40
C GLY A 203 16.46 -1.91 2.70
N LEU A 204 16.66 -3.09 2.10
CA LEU A 204 17.90 -3.86 2.22
C LEU A 204 19.04 -3.10 1.54
N VAL A 205 18.83 -2.64 0.31
CA VAL A 205 19.82 -1.86 -0.45
C VAL A 205 20.17 -0.58 0.31
N GLY A 206 19.18 0.24 0.65
CA GLY A 206 19.38 1.48 1.38
C GLY A 206 20.02 1.24 2.74
N GLY A 207 19.53 0.26 3.49
CA GLY A 207 20.05 -0.10 4.81
C GLY A 207 21.51 -0.54 4.79
N LEU A 208 21.93 -1.34 3.79
CA LEU A 208 23.33 -1.75 3.62
C LEU A 208 24.24 -0.55 3.35
N VAL A 209 23.80 0.39 2.51
CA VAL A 209 24.51 1.66 2.28
C VAL A 209 24.63 2.45 3.58
N GLY A 210 23.54 2.57 4.35
CA GLY A 210 23.52 3.28 5.62
C GLY A 210 24.46 2.70 6.68
N VAL A 211 24.48 1.37 6.86
CA VAL A 211 25.39 0.70 7.81
C VAL A 211 26.85 0.89 7.38
N ARG A 212 27.18 0.71 6.09
CA ARG A 212 28.54 0.91 5.60
C ARG A 212 29.03 2.33 5.87
N TRP A 213 28.18 3.32 5.61
CA TRP A 213 28.48 4.72 5.91
C TRP A 213 28.78 4.95 7.39
N SER A 214 27.90 4.45 8.27
CA SER A 214 28.03 4.60 9.72
C SER A 214 29.37 4.03 10.23
N ARG A 215 29.76 2.85 9.74
CA ARG A 215 31.04 2.22 10.12
C ARG A 215 32.26 3.00 9.64
N ALA A 216 32.24 3.52 8.41
CA ALA A 216 33.35 4.28 7.87
C ALA A 216 33.64 5.57 8.66
N HIS A 217 32.61 6.19 9.25
CA HIS A 217 32.75 7.43 10.02
C HIS A 217 32.92 7.22 11.52
N ALA A 218 32.82 5.98 12.01
CA ALA A 218 33.13 5.64 13.40
C ALA A 218 34.60 5.24 13.59
N ALA A 219 35.35 5.05 12.49
CA ALA A 219 36.72 4.54 12.49
C ALA A 219 37.79 5.63 12.25
N GLY A 220 37.40 6.90 12.14
CA GLY A 220 38.30 8.06 12.02
C GLY A 220 38.00 9.08 13.10
#